data_AF-A0A4Q7F8L6-F1
#
_entry.id   AF-A0A4Q7F8L6-F1
#
_cell.length_a   1.000
_cell.length_b   1.000
_cell.length_c   1.000
_cell.angle_alpha   90.00
_cell.angle_beta   90.00
_cell.angle_gamma   90.00
#
_symmetry.space_group_name_H-M   'P 1'
#
loop_
_entity.id
_entity.type
_entity.pdbx_description
1 polymer ?
#
loop_
_entity_poly.entity_id
_entity_poly.type
_entity_poly.pdbx_seq_one_letter_code
_entity_poly.pdbx_strand_id
1 'polypeptide(L)'
;MSNPFNAADWYWLIGGQVYASARNTYVDAADAAYVAWRTANGTPPAAAAEADVWPAVSRFLPAWLFDGTTFTQPTATTYSRAQLKAYAASARYAKEVGGHAVNGVNYPTDRDTQSKLTAAALFAQVDNTQTFKWKLADGTFTGALTAAQMISIAAAIGGFVNQCFAAEQSVCVHIEDGTIISLPEIDQTFASIS
;
A
#
# COMPACT_ATOMS: atom_id res chain seq x y z
N MET A 1 -18.35 -4.39 16.39
CA MET A 1 -18.23 -2.92 16.39
C MET A 1 -18.42 -2.48 14.95
N SER A 2 -19.35 -1.58 14.64
CA SER A 2 -19.48 -1.07 13.26
C SER A 2 -18.21 -0.28 12.93
N ASN A 3 -17.56 -0.60 11.81
CA ASN A 3 -16.44 0.20 11.33
C ASN A 3 -16.92 1.64 11.08
N PRO A 4 -16.23 2.68 11.57
CA PRO A 4 -16.59 4.05 11.24
C PRO A 4 -16.58 4.25 9.72
N PHE A 5 -17.49 5.10 9.22
CA PHE A 5 -17.52 5.50 7.83
C PHE A 5 -16.16 6.08 7.40
N ASN A 6 -15.58 5.51 6.34
CA ASN A 6 -14.34 5.97 5.73
C ASN A 6 -14.55 6.21 4.23
N ALA A 7 -14.79 7.46 3.83
CA ALA A 7 -15.08 7.81 2.43
C ALA A 7 -13.97 7.41 1.43
N ALA A 8 -12.72 7.20 1.88
CA ALA A 8 -11.63 6.73 1.02
C ALA A 8 -11.70 5.21 0.75
N ASP A 9 -12.36 4.44 1.62
CA ASP A 9 -12.47 2.99 1.55
C ASP A 9 -13.87 2.53 1.98
N TRP A 10 -14.85 2.89 1.15
CA TRP A 10 -16.26 2.61 1.35
C TRP A 10 -16.93 2.06 0.10
N TYR A 11 -18.01 1.33 0.29
CA TYR A 11 -18.85 0.82 -0.79
C TYR A 11 -20.24 1.48 -0.77
N TRP A 12 -20.82 1.69 -1.95
CA TRP A 12 -22.15 2.26 -2.14
C TRP A 12 -22.98 1.36 -3.05
N LEU A 13 -24.29 1.30 -2.84
CA LEU A 13 -25.22 0.67 -3.78
C LEU A 13 -25.87 1.75 -4.64
N ILE A 14 -25.55 1.78 -5.94
CA ILE A 14 -26.05 2.79 -6.87
C ILE A 14 -26.76 2.05 -8.00
N GLY A 15 -28.08 2.23 -8.13
CA GLY A 15 -28.86 1.54 -9.16
C GLY A 15 -28.78 0.00 -9.11
N GLY A 16 -28.46 -0.58 -7.95
CA GLY A 16 -28.25 -2.02 -7.78
C GLY A 16 -26.82 -2.51 -8.07
N GLN A 17 -25.91 -1.62 -8.48
CA GLN A 17 -24.49 -1.91 -8.68
C GLN A 17 -23.67 -1.50 -7.46
N VAL A 18 -22.53 -2.15 -7.27
CA VAL A 18 -21.60 -1.86 -6.16
C VAL A 18 -20.54 -0.88 -6.64
N TYR A 19 -20.47 0.30 -6.02
CA TYR A 19 -19.46 1.30 -6.29
C TYR A 19 -18.40 1.31 -5.18
N ALA A 20 -17.12 1.19 -5.54
CA ALA A 20 -16.00 1.17 -4.61
C ALA A 20 -15.27 2.51 -4.60
N SER A 21 -15.27 3.20 -3.45
CA SER A 21 -14.62 4.52 -3.30
C SER A 21 -13.10 4.42 -3.47
N ALA A 22 -12.48 3.37 -2.94
CA ALA A 22 -11.04 3.11 -3.04
C ALA A 22 -10.55 2.86 -4.48
N ARG A 23 -11.45 2.47 -5.39
CA ARG A 23 -11.15 2.27 -6.82
C ARG A 23 -11.79 3.33 -7.72
N ASN A 24 -12.60 4.22 -7.12
CA ASN A 24 -13.46 5.19 -7.79
C ASN A 24 -14.26 4.57 -8.94
N THR A 25 -14.73 3.32 -8.85
CA THR A 25 -15.43 2.65 -9.95
C THR A 25 -16.33 1.53 -9.46
N TYR A 26 -17.18 1.02 -10.34
CA TYR A 26 -18.02 -0.14 -10.06
C TYR A 26 -17.22 -1.44 -10.00
N VAL A 27 -17.61 -2.31 -9.09
CA VAL A 27 -17.06 -3.66 -8.93
C VAL A 27 -18.17 -4.71 -8.97
N ASP A 28 -17.79 -5.94 -9.27
CA ASP A 28 -18.72 -7.07 -9.24
C ASP A 28 -19.19 -7.34 -7.78
N ALA A 29 -20.42 -7.82 -7.62
CA ALA A 29 -20.92 -8.21 -6.29
C ALA A 29 -20.16 -9.41 -5.68
N ALA A 30 -19.44 -10.17 -6.50
CA ALA A 30 -18.53 -11.24 -6.13
C ALA A 30 -17.08 -10.77 -5.93
N ASP A 31 -16.76 -9.47 -6.09
CA ASP A 31 -15.43 -8.94 -5.81
C ASP A 31 -15.01 -9.29 -4.37
N ALA A 32 -13.83 -9.91 -4.23
CA ALA A 32 -13.38 -10.45 -2.94
C ALA A 32 -13.24 -9.36 -1.87
N ALA A 33 -12.79 -8.15 -2.24
CA ALA A 33 -12.64 -7.04 -1.30
C ALA A 33 -14.01 -6.51 -0.87
N TYR A 34 -14.97 -6.43 -1.79
CA TYR A 34 -16.36 -6.09 -1.45
C TYR A 34 -17.00 -7.14 -0.53
N VAL A 35 -16.85 -8.43 -0.82
CA VAL A 35 -17.40 -9.53 -0.01
C VAL A 35 -16.83 -9.51 1.41
N ALA A 36 -15.51 -9.32 1.54
CA ALA A 36 -14.85 -9.17 2.84
C ALA A 36 -15.36 -7.94 3.60
N TRP A 37 -15.45 -6.79 2.92
CA TRP A 37 -15.98 -5.56 3.51
C TRP A 37 -17.43 -5.74 3.97
N ARG A 38 -18.29 -6.34 3.15
CA ARG A 38 -19.71 -6.57 3.47
C ARG A 38 -19.88 -7.50 4.66
N THR A 39 -19.01 -8.49 4.81
CA THR A 39 -19.03 -9.40 5.97
C THR A 39 -18.77 -8.65 7.28
N ALA A 40 -17.86 -7.66 7.25
CA ALA A 40 -17.53 -6.85 8.42
C ALA A 40 -18.52 -5.69 8.68
N ASN A 41 -19.14 -5.15 7.63
CA ASN A 41 -19.87 -3.87 7.68
C ASN A 41 -21.37 -3.98 7.37
N GLY A 42 -21.84 -5.13 6.87
CA GLY A 42 -23.20 -5.31 6.41
C GLY A 42 -23.48 -4.69 5.04
N THR A 43 -24.74 -4.39 4.77
CA THR A 43 -25.19 -3.84 3.48
C THR A 43 -24.76 -2.37 3.34
N PRO A 44 -24.15 -1.96 2.20
CA PRO A 44 -23.77 -0.57 2.01
C PRO A 44 -24.99 0.34 1.86
N PRO A 45 -24.86 1.65 2.16
CA PRO A 45 -25.91 2.62 1.92
C PRO A 45 -26.26 2.69 0.42
N ALA A 46 -27.54 2.86 0.13
CA ALA A 46 -28.04 3.05 -1.23
C ALA A 46 -28.07 4.53 -1.61
N ALA A 47 -27.77 4.81 -2.87
CA ALA A 47 -27.88 6.12 -3.50
C ALA A 47 -28.60 5.99 -4.86
N ALA A 48 -29.27 7.05 -5.31
CA ALA A 48 -30.03 7.00 -6.57
C ALA A 48 -29.10 7.16 -7.78
N ALA A 49 -28.05 7.98 -7.64
CA ALA A 49 -27.03 8.21 -8.67
C ALA A 49 -25.65 8.46 -8.06
N GLU A 50 -24.59 8.38 -8.88
CA GLU A 50 -23.23 8.75 -8.46
C GLU A 50 -23.13 10.19 -7.95
N ALA A 51 -23.94 11.10 -8.51
CA ALA A 51 -24.00 12.50 -8.10
C ALA A 51 -24.32 12.65 -6.59
N ASP A 52 -25.05 11.71 -6.00
CA ASP A 52 -25.43 11.73 -4.59
C ASP A 52 -24.25 11.37 -3.66
N VAL A 53 -23.32 10.54 -4.13
CA VAL A 53 -22.14 10.11 -3.35
C VAL A 53 -20.91 10.97 -3.63
N TRP A 54 -20.89 11.67 -4.76
CA TRP A 54 -19.76 12.46 -5.22
C TRP A 54 -19.21 13.49 -4.20
N PRO A 55 -20.04 14.20 -3.40
CA PRO A 55 -19.54 15.13 -2.38
C PRO A 55 -18.69 14.44 -1.28
N ALA A 56 -18.93 13.15 -1.04
CA ALA A 56 -18.13 12.34 -0.12
C ALA A 56 -16.88 11.79 -0.82
N VAL A 57 -17.03 11.21 -2.02
CA VAL A 57 -15.94 10.49 -2.72
C VAL A 57 -14.87 11.43 -3.29
N SER A 58 -15.26 12.55 -3.91
CA SER A 58 -14.36 13.44 -4.65
C SER A 58 -13.21 14.04 -3.84
N ARG A 59 -13.38 14.12 -2.52
CA ARG A 59 -12.35 14.63 -1.58
C ARG A 59 -11.24 13.62 -1.28
N PHE A 60 -11.48 12.34 -1.58
CA PHE A 60 -10.61 11.23 -1.22
C PHE A 60 -10.24 10.36 -2.42
N LEU A 61 -10.20 10.97 -3.61
CA LEU A 61 -9.82 10.27 -4.83
C LEU A 61 -8.41 9.68 -4.69
N PRO A 62 -8.23 8.38 -4.99
CA PRO A 62 -6.93 7.75 -4.96
C PRO A 62 -5.92 8.47 -5.86
N ALA A 63 -4.73 8.77 -5.33
CA ALA A 63 -3.70 9.52 -6.06
C ALA A 63 -3.25 8.83 -7.37
N TRP A 64 -3.32 7.51 -7.44
CA TRP A 64 -2.96 6.74 -8.64
C TRP A 64 -3.91 6.96 -9.83
N LEU A 65 -5.08 7.58 -9.62
CA LEU A 65 -6.02 7.96 -10.67
C LEU A 65 -5.69 9.31 -11.32
N PHE A 66 -4.75 10.08 -10.75
CA PHE A 66 -4.35 11.37 -11.29
C PHE A 66 -3.36 11.18 -12.43
N ASP A 67 -3.70 11.66 -13.63
CA ASP A 67 -2.85 11.56 -14.83
C ASP A 67 -1.85 12.71 -15.00
N GLY A 68 -1.77 13.61 -14.02
CA GLY A 68 -0.99 14.84 -14.08
C GLY A 68 -1.83 16.09 -14.37
N THR A 69 -3.06 15.91 -14.87
CA THR A 69 -3.98 17.01 -15.18
C THR A 69 -5.34 16.85 -14.52
N THR A 70 -5.90 15.64 -14.53
CA THR A 70 -7.20 15.34 -13.95
C THR A 70 -7.20 13.96 -13.29
N PHE A 71 -8.19 13.72 -12.45
CA PHE A 71 -8.50 12.37 -11.99
C PHE A 71 -9.39 11.70 -13.04
N THR A 72 -8.95 10.54 -13.54
CA THR A 72 -9.68 9.81 -14.57
C THR A 72 -10.28 8.53 -13.99
N GLN A 73 -11.61 8.46 -13.99
CA GLN A 73 -12.36 7.31 -13.50
C GLN A 73 -12.09 6.07 -14.38
N PRO A 74 -11.73 4.91 -13.79
CA PRO A 74 -11.63 3.66 -14.55
C PRO A 74 -13.02 3.18 -14.99
N THR A 75 -13.08 2.52 -16.14
CA THR A 75 -14.29 1.77 -16.53
C THR A 75 -14.50 0.59 -15.58
N ALA A 76 -15.75 0.16 -15.39
CA ALA A 76 -16.06 -0.98 -14.56
C ALA A 76 -15.19 -2.19 -14.97
N THR A 77 -14.52 -2.78 -13.97
CA THR A 77 -13.63 -3.95 -14.09
C THR A 77 -12.48 -3.85 -15.10
N THR A 78 -12.16 -2.66 -15.64
CA THR A 78 -11.10 -2.49 -16.64
C THR A 78 -10.23 -1.27 -16.37
N TYR A 79 -8.92 -1.42 -16.54
CA TYR A 79 -7.93 -0.39 -16.26
C TYR A 79 -7.02 -0.17 -17.46
N SER A 80 -6.68 1.09 -17.72
CA SER A 80 -5.61 1.41 -18.68
C SER A 80 -4.24 1.00 -18.14
N ARG A 81 -3.26 0.79 -19.02
CA ARG A 81 -1.87 0.52 -18.61
C ARG A 81 -1.30 1.64 -17.72
N ALA A 82 -1.64 2.90 -18.01
CA ALA A 82 -1.21 4.04 -17.21
C ALA A 82 -1.76 3.97 -15.77
N GLN A 83 -3.05 3.65 -15.63
CA GLN A 83 -3.69 3.43 -14.33
C GLN A 83 -3.08 2.23 -13.57
N LEU A 84 -2.85 1.11 -14.25
CA LEU A 84 -2.22 -0.07 -13.64
C LEU A 84 -0.80 0.24 -13.14
N LYS A 85 0.00 0.97 -13.92
CA LYS A 85 1.35 1.40 -13.51
C LYS A 85 1.33 2.37 -12.35
N ALA A 86 0.42 3.35 -12.36
CA ALA A 86 0.24 4.28 -11.26
C ALA A 86 -0.20 3.55 -9.98
N TYR A 87 -1.09 2.56 -10.10
CA TYR A 87 -1.47 1.71 -8.98
C TYR A 87 -0.32 0.86 -8.47
N ALA A 88 0.48 0.25 -9.36
CA ALA A 88 1.68 -0.51 -8.98
C ALA A 88 2.67 0.34 -8.19
N ALA A 89 2.88 1.60 -8.58
CA ALA A 89 3.68 2.55 -7.82
C ALA A 89 3.07 2.86 -6.44
N SER A 90 1.74 3.01 -6.36
CA SER A 90 1.06 3.22 -5.08
C SER A 90 1.19 1.99 -4.16
N ALA A 91 1.01 0.78 -4.70
CA ALA A 91 1.11 -0.48 -3.96
C ALA A 91 2.54 -0.72 -3.47
N ARG A 92 3.55 -0.48 -4.33
CA ARG A 92 4.96 -0.50 -3.94
C ARG A 92 5.25 0.46 -2.80
N TYR A 93 4.68 1.67 -2.83
CA TYR A 93 4.88 2.65 -1.75
C TYR A 93 4.29 2.19 -0.44
N ALA A 94 3.04 1.72 -0.46
CA ALA A 94 2.39 1.19 0.73
C ALA A 94 3.19 0.03 1.35
N LYS A 95 3.73 -0.87 0.51
CA LYS A 95 4.57 -1.98 0.96
C LYS A 95 5.92 -1.50 1.51
N GLU A 96 6.60 -0.62 0.78
CA GLU A 96 7.91 -0.07 1.12
C GLU A 96 7.89 0.57 2.51
N VAL A 97 6.86 1.35 2.85
CA VAL A 97 6.78 2.10 4.11
C VAL A 97 6.00 1.41 5.23
N GLY A 98 5.43 0.23 4.94
CA GLY A 98 4.53 -0.50 5.86
C GLY A 98 5.21 -1.20 7.03
N GLY A 99 6.54 -1.15 7.10
CA GLY A 99 7.36 -1.90 8.06
C GLY A 99 7.81 -3.25 7.52
N HIS A 100 8.89 -3.78 8.09
CA HIS A 100 9.45 -5.08 7.73
C HIS A 100 10.07 -5.76 8.94
N ALA A 101 9.87 -7.07 9.05
CA ALA A 101 10.33 -7.87 10.16
C ALA A 101 11.77 -8.36 9.94
N VAL A 102 12.68 -8.00 10.84
CA VAL A 102 14.05 -8.50 10.87
C VAL A 102 14.24 -9.29 12.16
N ASN A 103 14.52 -10.59 12.05
CA ASN A 103 14.66 -11.51 13.18
C ASN A 103 13.47 -11.47 14.15
N GLY A 104 12.24 -11.38 13.63
CA GLY A 104 11.01 -11.33 14.42
C GLY A 104 10.69 -9.96 15.04
N VAL A 105 11.52 -8.94 14.84
CA VAL A 105 11.25 -7.56 15.27
C VAL A 105 10.78 -6.76 14.07
N ASN A 106 9.59 -6.15 14.16
CA ASN A 106 9.05 -5.32 13.10
C ASN A 106 9.63 -3.91 13.16
N TYR A 107 10.50 -3.56 12.22
CA TYR A 107 11.06 -2.22 12.10
C TYR A 107 10.16 -1.37 11.20
N PRO A 108 9.91 -0.09 11.56
CA PRO A 108 9.34 0.85 10.61
C PRO A 108 10.23 0.94 9.36
N THR A 109 9.64 1.22 8.21
CA THR A 109 10.38 1.38 6.94
C THR A 109 9.96 2.64 6.20
N ASP A 110 9.38 3.62 6.91
CA ASP A 110 9.20 4.96 6.36
C ASP A 110 10.55 5.57 5.94
N ARG A 111 10.51 6.54 5.03
CA ARG A 111 11.73 7.09 4.40
C ARG A 111 12.68 7.75 5.40
N ASP A 112 12.15 8.31 6.48
CA ASP A 112 12.99 8.86 7.54
C ASP A 112 13.70 7.73 8.30
N THR A 113 12.99 6.64 8.59
CA THR A 113 13.57 5.44 9.21
C THR A 113 14.64 4.81 8.31
N GLN A 114 14.39 4.64 7.00
CA GLN A 114 15.38 4.13 6.05
C GLN A 114 16.67 4.98 6.06
N SER A 115 16.52 6.31 6.05
CA SER A 115 17.64 7.26 6.08
C SER A 115 18.42 7.18 7.40
N LYS A 116 17.72 7.09 8.54
CA LYS A 116 18.34 6.98 9.87
C LYS A 116 19.07 5.65 10.06
N LEU A 117 18.52 4.54 9.56
CA LEU A 117 19.16 3.22 9.61
C LEU A 117 20.47 3.24 8.81
N THR A 118 20.46 3.87 7.63
CA THR A 118 21.66 4.05 6.82
C THR A 118 22.72 4.86 7.57
N ALA A 119 22.34 5.97 8.20
CA ALA A 119 23.27 6.78 9.00
C ALA A 119 23.81 6.02 10.23
N ALA A 120 22.96 5.26 10.93
CA ALA A 120 23.37 4.44 12.07
C ALA A 120 24.34 3.32 11.67
N ALA A 121 24.09 2.65 10.53
CA ALA A 121 24.99 1.64 9.99
C ALA A 121 26.32 2.23 9.51
N LEU A 122 26.34 3.46 8.98
CA LEU A 122 27.57 4.18 8.68
C LEU A 122 28.35 4.50 9.97
N PHE A 123 27.68 5.00 11.00
CA PHE A 123 28.33 5.28 12.28
C PHE A 123 28.89 4.01 12.92
N ALA A 124 28.14 2.90 12.88
CA ALA A 124 28.57 1.59 13.36
C ALA A 124 29.82 1.03 12.65
N GLN A 125 30.08 1.45 11.40
CA GLN A 125 31.31 1.10 10.68
C GLN A 125 32.52 1.92 11.15
N VAL A 126 32.29 3.14 11.61
CA VAL A 126 33.33 4.02 12.16
C VAL A 126 33.66 3.65 13.62
N ASP A 127 32.64 3.36 14.43
CA ASP A 127 32.78 2.92 15.81
C ASP A 127 32.04 1.59 16.03
N ASN A 128 32.82 0.50 16.07
CA ASN A 128 32.27 -0.85 16.27
C ASN A 128 31.90 -1.16 17.73
N THR A 129 32.20 -0.27 18.67
CA THR A 129 31.85 -0.41 20.09
C THR A 129 30.54 0.29 20.44
N GLN A 130 30.04 1.14 19.53
CA GLN A 130 28.77 1.82 19.71
C GLN A 130 27.62 0.83 19.90
N THR A 131 26.74 1.16 20.84
CA THR A 131 25.46 0.49 21.02
C THR A 131 24.30 1.39 20.65
N PHE A 132 23.25 0.82 20.07
CA PHE A 132 22.09 1.56 19.59
C PHE A 132 20.83 1.05 20.29
N LYS A 133 19.85 1.94 20.48
CA LYS A 133 18.48 1.56 20.84
C LYS A 133 17.56 2.14 19.79
N TRP A 134 16.79 1.29 19.14
CA TRP A 134 15.93 1.71 18.04
C TRP A 134 14.48 1.86 18.49
N LYS A 135 13.79 2.92 18.08
CA LYS A 135 12.37 3.10 18.36
C LYS A 135 11.53 2.34 17.33
N LEU A 136 10.58 1.53 17.79
CA LEU A 136 9.66 0.76 16.97
C LEU A 136 8.34 1.51 16.75
N ALA A 137 7.53 1.02 15.81
CA ALA A 137 6.26 1.64 15.42
C ALA A 137 5.24 1.72 16.58
N ASP A 138 5.30 0.76 17.51
CA ASP A 138 4.45 0.70 18.71
C ASP A 138 4.91 1.65 19.84
N GLY A 139 5.97 2.42 19.59
CA GLY A 139 6.54 3.36 20.56
C GLY A 139 7.55 2.74 21.53
N THR A 140 7.74 1.42 21.49
CA THR A 140 8.77 0.73 22.29
C THR A 140 10.17 0.94 21.70
N PHE A 141 11.19 0.54 22.46
CA PHE A 141 12.57 0.54 21.99
C PHE A 141 13.15 -0.87 22.04
N THR A 142 14.00 -1.19 21.07
CA THR A 142 14.80 -2.42 21.13
C THR A 142 15.71 -2.42 22.36
N GLY A 143 16.19 -3.60 22.74
CA GLY A 143 17.38 -3.72 23.58
C GLY A 143 18.61 -3.07 22.93
N ALA A 144 19.73 -3.04 23.64
CA ALA A 144 20.99 -2.53 23.11
C ALA A 144 21.43 -3.40 21.91
N LEU A 145 21.44 -2.79 20.73
CA LEU A 145 21.94 -3.37 19.49
C LEU A 145 23.43 -3.06 19.38
N THR A 146 24.23 -4.07 19.09
CA THR A 146 25.64 -3.91 18.73
C THR A 146 25.78 -3.24 17.36
N ALA A 147 26.95 -2.68 17.06
CA ALA A 147 27.30 -2.17 15.74
C ALA A 147 27.04 -3.21 14.63
N ALA A 148 27.44 -4.48 14.85
CA ALA A 148 27.22 -5.56 13.90
C ALA A 148 25.72 -5.83 13.64
N GLN A 149 24.90 -5.82 14.70
CA GLN A 149 23.45 -5.98 14.56
C GLN A 149 22.83 -4.79 13.81
N MET A 150 23.26 -3.56 14.11
CA MET A 150 22.76 -2.37 13.42
C MET A 150 23.05 -2.42 11.92
N ILE A 151 24.28 -2.81 11.53
CA ILE A 151 24.65 -2.99 10.11
C ILE A 151 23.78 -4.07 9.46
N SER A 152 23.58 -5.21 10.13
CA SER A 152 22.74 -6.30 9.61
C SER A 152 21.28 -5.88 9.44
N ILE A 153 20.72 -5.09 10.36
CA ILE A 153 19.34 -4.58 10.28
C ILE A 153 19.22 -3.62 9.10
N ALA A 154 20.13 -2.66 8.97
CA ALA A 154 20.12 -1.72 7.86
C ALA A 154 20.24 -2.43 6.50
N ALA A 155 21.09 -3.45 6.40
CA ALA A 155 21.23 -4.27 5.20
C ALA A 155 19.94 -5.04 4.86
N ALA A 156 19.29 -5.65 5.86
CA ALA A 156 18.02 -6.36 5.67
C ALA A 156 16.91 -5.43 5.17
N ILE A 157 16.77 -4.26 5.79
CA ILE A 157 15.78 -3.24 5.39
C ILE A 157 16.08 -2.69 3.99
N GLY A 158 17.34 -2.40 3.68
CA GLY A 158 17.75 -1.99 2.33
C GLY A 158 17.44 -3.05 1.29
N GLY A 159 17.67 -4.33 1.62
CA GLY A 159 17.30 -5.47 0.77
C GLY A 159 15.78 -5.58 0.56
N PHE A 160 14.97 -5.38 1.59
CA PHE A 160 13.50 -5.35 1.49
C PHE A 160 13.00 -4.21 0.59
N VAL A 161 13.52 -2.99 0.77
CA VAL A 161 13.17 -1.85 -0.09
C VAL A 161 13.53 -2.14 -1.54
N ASN A 162 14.71 -2.71 -1.80
CA ASN A 162 15.11 -3.11 -3.14
C ASN A 162 14.17 -4.16 -3.76
N GLN A 163 13.71 -5.14 -2.97
CA GLN A 163 12.71 -6.13 -3.42
C GLN A 163 11.38 -5.46 -3.81
N CYS A 164 10.94 -4.43 -3.08
CA CYS A 164 9.74 -3.67 -3.42
C CYS A 164 9.85 -3.01 -4.80
N PHE A 165 10.99 -2.38 -5.11
CA PHE A 165 11.23 -1.78 -6.44
C PHE A 165 11.41 -2.83 -7.54
N ALA A 166 12.07 -3.95 -7.27
CA ALA A 166 12.18 -5.06 -8.22
C ALA A 166 10.80 -5.66 -8.57
N ALA A 167 9.90 -5.76 -7.58
CA ALA A 167 8.53 -6.18 -7.81
C ALA A 167 7.75 -5.18 -8.68
N GLU A 168 7.85 -3.87 -8.42
CA GLU A 168 7.24 -2.83 -9.26
C GLU A 168 7.75 -2.90 -10.71
N GLN A 169 9.06 -3.10 -10.91
CA GLN A 169 9.64 -3.28 -12.23
C GLN A 169 9.03 -4.50 -12.93
N SER A 170 8.98 -5.66 -12.27
CA SER A 170 8.39 -6.90 -12.80
C SER A 170 6.92 -6.71 -13.17
N VAL A 171 6.13 -6.09 -12.29
CA VAL A 171 4.72 -5.77 -12.55
C VAL A 171 4.59 -4.85 -13.77
N CYS A 172 5.44 -3.83 -13.91
CA CYS A 172 5.40 -2.94 -15.05
C CYS A 172 5.69 -3.64 -16.39
N VAL A 173 6.58 -4.64 -16.39
CA VAL A 173 6.84 -5.48 -17.57
C VAL A 173 5.60 -6.29 -17.93
N HIS A 174 4.98 -6.96 -16.96
CA HIS A 174 3.77 -7.76 -17.20
C HIS A 174 2.53 -6.92 -17.54
N ILE A 175 2.47 -5.64 -17.15
CA ILE A 175 1.43 -4.71 -17.62
C ILE A 175 1.62 -4.38 -19.10
N GLU A 176 2.86 -4.24 -19.56
CA GLU A 176 3.15 -3.91 -20.96
C GLU A 176 2.89 -5.09 -21.90
N ASP A 177 3.22 -6.32 -21.48
CA ASP A 177 2.94 -7.53 -22.25
C ASP A 177 1.47 -7.98 -22.17
N GLY A 178 0.68 -7.41 -21.25
CA GLY A 178 -0.74 -7.70 -21.09
C GLY A 178 -1.06 -8.90 -20.21
N THR A 179 -0.07 -9.43 -19.47
CA THR A 179 -0.27 -10.52 -18.50
C THR A 179 -0.89 -10.04 -17.20
N ILE A 180 -0.60 -8.81 -16.77
CA ILE A 180 -1.28 -8.16 -15.62
C ILE A 180 -2.26 -7.11 -16.14
N ILE A 181 -3.55 -7.30 -15.82
CA ILE A 181 -4.64 -6.43 -16.29
C ILE A 181 -5.55 -5.93 -15.18
N SER A 182 -5.31 -6.35 -13.93
CA SER A 182 -6.18 -6.04 -12.79
C SER A 182 -5.40 -5.65 -11.52
N LEU A 183 -6.04 -4.88 -10.64
CA LEU A 183 -5.46 -4.48 -9.35
C LEU A 183 -5.17 -5.68 -8.42
N PRO A 184 -6.03 -6.72 -8.32
CA PRO A 184 -5.75 -7.87 -7.46
C PRO A 184 -4.48 -8.64 -7.83
N GLU A 185 -4.12 -8.72 -9.13
CA GLU A 185 -2.86 -9.34 -9.57
C GLU A 185 -1.65 -8.55 -9.09
N ILE A 186 -1.75 -7.21 -9.10
CA ILE A 186 -0.72 -6.32 -8.57
C ILE A 186 -0.61 -6.49 -7.05
N ASP A 187 -1.74 -6.46 -6.33
CA ASP A 187 -1.78 -6.62 -4.87
C ASP A 187 -1.16 -7.95 -4.43
N GLN A 188 -1.49 -9.04 -5.14
CA GLN A 188 -0.96 -10.37 -4.87
C GLN A 188 0.57 -10.41 -5.04
N THR A 189 1.11 -9.67 -6.01
CA THR A 189 2.55 -9.56 -6.22
C THR A 189 3.22 -8.93 -5.00
N PHE A 190 2.74 -7.78 -4.53
CA PHE A 190 3.32 -7.11 -3.35
C PHE A 190 3.05 -7.82 -2.02
N ALA A 191 1.95 -8.57 -1.92
CA ALA A 191 1.64 -9.40 -0.76
C ALA A 191 2.68 -10.51 -0.55
N SER A 192 3.26 -11.03 -1.63
CA SER A 192 4.27 -12.11 -1.60
C SER A 192 5.67 -11.70 -1.11
N ILE A 193 5.95 -10.40 -1.03
CA ILE A 193 7.23 -9.88 -0.55
C ILE A 193 7.28 -10.04 0.98
N SER A 194 8.25 -10.82 1.47
CA SER A 194 8.47 -11.06 2.91
C SER A 194 9.54 -10.14 3.46
#